data_AF-A0A1I5WFT3-F1
#
_entry.id   AF-A0A1I5WFT3-F1
#
_cell.length_a   1.000
_cell.length_b   1.000
_cell.length_c   1.000
_cell.angle_alpha   90.00
_cell.angle_beta   90.00
_cell.angle_gamma   90.00
#
_symmetry.space_group_name_H-M   'P 1'
#
loop_
_entity.id
_entity.type
_entity.pdbx_description
1 polymer ?
#
loop_
_entity_poly.entity_id
_entity_poly.type
_entity_poly.pdbx_seq_one_letter_code
_entity_poly.pdbx_strand_id
1 'polypeptide(L)'
;MKFYLGVHQPIWLTRVPDIPLLVSHRRLGHRRTLPRATTEWALDSGGFTELQLHGRWQIEEKDYVRAVRRYADEIGNLAWAAPQDWMCEQRILKRTGLTVREHQRRTVRNLVRLRELAPELPWVPTLQGWTLSDYERCADLYERAGIDLGAEPLVGIGTVCRRQSSADVERIMRAFATRELNLHGFGIKITGLSRYAEALSSSDSMSWSMRGRYVPGCGPSHRTESNCLRFALSWYRQIRTTLGSAGLSADNVSPQVSRRAA
;
A
#
# COMPACT_ATOMS: atom_id res chain seq x y z
N MET A 1 -2.22 -1.09 -14.04
CA MET A 1 -1.90 -0.95 -12.61
C MET A 1 -0.58 -1.65 -12.24
N LYS A 2 0.29 -1.00 -11.46
CA LYS A 2 1.49 -1.60 -10.83
C LYS A 2 1.10 -2.40 -9.57
N PHE A 3 1.74 -3.55 -9.32
CA PHE A 3 1.42 -4.38 -8.15
C PHE A 3 2.69 -4.71 -7.38
N TYR A 4 2.79 -4.27 -6.12
CA TYR A 4 3.93 -4.52 -5.25
C TYR A 4 3.76 -5.85 -4.50
N LEU A 5 4.73 -6.74 -4.62
CA LEU A 5 4.76 -7.96 -3.83
C LEU A 5 5.19 -7.62 -2.40
N GLY A 6 4.29 -7.74 -1.44
CA GLY A 6 4.64 -7.59 -0.03
C GLY A 6 5.58 -8.71 0.40
N VAL A 7 6.73 -8.37 0.99
CA VAL A 7 7.73 -9.35 1.46
C VAL A 7 8.17 -9.06 2.89
N HIS A 8 8.32 -10.11 3.70
CA HIS A 8 8.84 -10.04 5.07
C HIS A 8 10.28 -10.54 5.19
N GLN A 9 10.91 -10.89 4.07
CA GLN A 9 12.30 -11.31 3.97
C GLN A 9 13.11 -10.22 3.23
N PRO A 10 13.74 -9.26 3.93
CA PRO A 10 14.44 -8.14 3.28
C PRO A 10 15.49 -8.58 2.26
N ILE A 11 16.15 -9.72 2.47
CA ILE A 11 17.15 -10.26 1.53
C ILE A 11 16.59 -10.52 0.13
N TRP A 12 15.26 -10.60 -0.04
CA TRP A 12 14.65 -10.74 -1.36
C TRP A 12 14.81 -9.50 -2.24
N LEU A 13 15.11 -8.34 -1.66
CA LEU A 13 15.51 -7.13 -2.39
C LEU A 13 16.74 -7.38 -3.28
N THR A 14 17.61 -8.34 -2.95
CA THR A 14 18.82 -8.68 -3.74
C THR A 14 18.60 -9.85 -4.72
N ARG A 15 17.41 -10.46 -4.73
CA ARG A 15 17.17 -11.77 -5.39
C ARG A 15 16.03 -11.73 -6.40
N VAL A 16 15.21 -10.69 -6.35
CA VAL A 16 14.01 -10.58 -7.16
C VAL A 16 14.19 -9.37 -8.08
N PRO A 17 14.68 -9.56 -9.32
CA PRO A 17 14.69 -8.50 -10.32
C PRO A 17 13.26 -8.28 -10.86
N ASP A 18 13.03 -7.10 -11.43
CA ASP A 18 11.86 -6.73 -12.26
C ASP A 18 10.47 -6.78 -11.59
N ILE A 19 10.38 -7.21 -10.33
CA ILE A 19 9.14 -7.22 -9.55
C ILE A 19 9.24 -6.14 -8.48
N PRO A 20 8.34 -5.16 -8.46
CA PRO A 20 8.32 -4.16 -7.40
C PRO A 20 7.96 -4.81 -6.06
N LEU A 21 8.72 -4.50 -5.00
CA LEU A 21 8.55 -5.10 -3.67
C LEU A 21 8.01 -4.09 -2.66
N LEU A 22 7.22 -4.53 -1.69
CA LEU A 22 6.88 -3.73 -0.51
C LEU A 22 7.48 -4.36 0.75
N VAL A 23 8.27 -3.58 1.48
CA VAL A 23 8.97 -4.03 2.70
C VAL A 23 8.57 -3.15 3.87
N SER A 24 8.32 -3.76 5.02
CA SER A 24 7.95 -3.02 6.23
C SER A 24 9.19 -2.53 7.00
N HIS A 25 9.14 -1.30 7.55
CA HIS A 25 10.11 -0.76 8.48
C HIS A 25 10.40 -1.73 9.63
N ARG A 26 9.38 -2.45 10.11
CA ARG A 26 9.51 -3.47 11.18
C ARG A 26 10.49 -4.61 10.84
N ARG A 27 10.77 -4.83 9.55
CA ARG A 27 11.72 -5.85 9.07
C ARG A 27 13.11 -5.28 8.83
N LEU A 28 13.23 -3.96 8.66
CA LEU A 28 14.46 -3.25 8.34
C LEU A 28 15.10 -2.58 9.56
N GLY A 29 14.31 -2.03 10.49
CA GLY A 29 14.77 -1.14 11.56
C GLY A 29 15.76 -1.76 12.54
N HIS A 30 15.72 -3.09 12.70
CA HIS A 30 16.64 -3.82 13.58
C HIS A 30 17.89 -4.36 12.86
N ARG A 31 18.05 -4.08 11.56
CA ARG A 31 19.14 -4.64 10.77
C ARG A 31 20.39 -3.78 10.86
N ARG A 32 21.50 -4.42 11.23
CA ARG A 32 22.84 -3.81 11.12
C ARG A 32 23.24 -3.61 9.66
N THR A 33 23.00 -4.61 8.81
CA THR A 33 23.33 -4.56 7.37
C THR A 33 22.06 -4.64 6.54
N LEU A 34 21.93 -3.68 5.61
CA LEU A 34 20.80 -3.58 4.69
C LEU A 34 21.14 -4.24 3.34
N PRO A 35 20.17 -4.91 2.70
CA PRO A 35 20.34 -5.45 1.35
C PRO A 35 20.39 -4.32 0.33
N ARG A 36 21.16 -4.48 -0.76
CA ARG A 36 21.11 -3.55 -1.91
C ARG A 36 20.08 -4.02 -2.92
N ALA A 37 19.09 -3.20 -3.23
CA ALA A 37 17.96 -3.61 -4.05
C ALA A 37 18.33 -3.73 -5.53
N THR A 38 17.87 -4.80 -6.18
CA THR A 38 17.98 -5.02 -7.63
C THR A 38 16.70 -4.64 -8.39
N THR A 39 15.72 -4.06 -7.69
CA THR A 39 14.40 -3.68 -8.22
C THR A 39 13.87 -2.47 -7.44
N GLU A 40 12.89 -1.77 -8.01
CA GLU A 40 12.16 -0.75 -7.26
C GLU A 40 11.42 -1.37 -6.06
N TRP A 41 11.34 -0.63 -4.97
CA TRP A 41 10.59 -1.07 -3.80
C TRP A 41 9.98 0.10 -3.05
N ALA A 42 8.97 -0.21 -2.26
CA ALA A 42 8.24 0.74 -1.46
C ALA A 42 8.28 0.35 0.02
N LEU A 43 8.24 1.36 0.89
CA LEU A 43 8.30 1.18 2.33
C LEU A 43 6.91 1.26 2.96
N ASP A 44 6.53 0.20 3.66
CA ASP A 44 5.45 0.23 4.65
C ASP A 44 6.01 0.69 6.00
N SER A 45 5.35 1.65 6.66
CA SER A 45 5.77 2.15 7.98
C SER A 45 5.53 1.12 9.09
N GLY A 46 4.66 0.13 8.86
CA GLY A 46 4.28 -0.88 9.84
C GLY A 46 3.22 -0.40 10.83
N GLY A 47 2.53 0.71 10.54
CA GLY A 47 1.57 1.37 11.43
C GLY A 47 0.47 0.45 11.92
N PHE A 48 -0.03 -0.43 11.04
CA PHE A 48 -1.01 -1.43 11.41
C PHE A 48 -0.60 -2.29 12.61
N THR A 49 0.63 -2.80 12.58
CA THR A 49 1.15 -3.64 13.65
C THR A 49 1.49 -2.81 14.88
N GLU A 50 2.09 -1.64 14.68
CA GLU A 50 2.50 -0.74 15.77
C GLU A 50 1.30 -0.31 16.63
N LEU A 51 0.24 0.20 15.99
CA LEU A 51 -0.96 0.64 16.71
C LEU A 51 -1.73 -0.53 17.30
N GLN A 52 -1.74 -1.71 16.66
CA GLN A 52 -2.35 -2.90 17.26
C GLN A 52 -1.61 -3.32 18.55
N LEU A 53 -0.28 -3.35 18.53
CA LEU A 53 0.51 -3.79 19.68
C LEU A 53 0.54 -2.76 20.80
N HIS A 54 0.73 -1.49 20.47
CA HIS A 54 1.07 -0.46 21.45
C HIS A 54 -0.01 0.63 21.64
N GLY A 55 -1.00 0.70 20.74
CA GLY A 55 -2.02 1.77 20.76
C GLY A 55 -1.47 3.16 20.45
N ARG A 56 -0.18 3.26 20.06
CA ARG A 56 0.53 4.49 19.72
C ARG A 56 1.78 4.14 18.92
N TRP A 57 2.34 5.11 18.21
CA TRP A 57 3.69 5.01 17.66
C TRP A 57 4.73 5.09 18.79
N GLN A 58 5.68 4.15 18.82
CA GLN A 58 6.82 4.20 19.76
C GLN A 58 8.05 4.86 19.13
N ILE A 59 8.19 4.79 17.81
CA ILE A 59 9.24 5.49 17.07
C ILE A 59 8.82 6.92 16.76
N GLU A 60 9.67 7.88 17.14
CA GLU A 60 9.47 9.30 16.85
C GLU A 60 9.72 9.60 15.36
N GLU A 61 9.12 10.68 14.85
CA GLU A 61 9.22 11.08 13.44
C GLU A 61 10.68 11.26 13.00
N LYS A 62 11.52 11.87 13.85
CA LYS A 62 12.94 12.07 13.56
C LYS A 62 13.70 10.75 13.37
N ASP A 63 13.34 9.73 14.14
CA ASP A 63 13.99 8.43 14.11
C ASP A 63 13.51 7.63 12.90
N TYR A 64 12.22 7.74 12.58
CA TYR A 64 11.68 7.18 11.35
C TYR A 64 12.33 7.83 10.11
N VAL A 65 12.44 9.16 10.06
CA VAL A 65 13.16 9.89 9.00
C VAL A 65 14.60 9.40 8.86
N ARG A 66 15.35 9.29 9.96
CA ARG A 66 16.72 8.75 9.93
C ARG A 66 16.77 7.34 9.34
N ALA A 67 15.82 6.48 9.71
CA ALA A 67 15.73 5.14 9.17
C ALA A 67 15.40 5.15 7.67
N VAL A 68 14.43 5.95 7.22
CA VAL A 68 14.06 6.01 5.80
C VAL A 68 15.16 6.60 4.94
N ARG A 69 15.87 7.64 5.40
CA ARG A 69 17.05 8.18 4.70
C ARG A 69 18.12 7.11 4.53
N ARG A 70 18.44 6.39 5.62
CA ARG A 70 19.35 5.25 5.57
C ARG A 70 18.90 4.17 4.57
N TYR A 71 17.60 3.88 4.50
CA TYR A 71 17.07 2.92 3.53
C TYR A 71 17.21 3.43 2.10
N ALA A 72 16.91 4.69 1.83
CA ALA A 72 17.09 5.29 0.51
C ALA A 72 18.56 5.21 0.06
N ASP A 73 19.50 5.53 0.95
CA ASP A 73 20.94 5.58 0.65
C ASP A 73 21.57 4.18 0.51
N GLU A 74 21.34 3.28 1.47
CA GLU A 74 22.03 1.97 1.51
C GLU A 74 21.32 0.90 0.66
N ILE A 75 19.99 0.92 0.61
CA ILE A 75 19.22 -0.06 -0.18
C ILE A 75 19.13 0.38 -1.64
N GLY A 76 18.94 1.68 -1.88
CA GLY A 76 18.67 2.24 -3.22
C GLY A 76 17.28 1.87 -3.74
N ASN A 77 16.88 2.46 -4.88
CA ASN A 77 15.64 2.15 -5.60
C ASN A 77 14.33 2.28 -4.77
N LEU A 78 14.32 3.15 -3.76
CA LEU A 78 13.11 3.45 -2.99
C LEU A 78 12.16 4.29 -3.85
N ALA A 79 11.02 3.72 -4.25
CA ALA A 79 10.01 4.39 -5.06
C ALA A 79 9.16 5.37 -4.24
N TRP A 80 8.76 4.95 -3.03
CA TRP A 80 8.01 5.78 -2.09
C TRP A 80 8.04 5.20 -0.67
N ALA A 81 7.75 6.04 0.31
CA ALA A 81 7.64 5.66 1.71
C ALA A 81 6.29 6.07 2.31
N ALA A 82 5.61 5.11 2.93
CA ALA A 82 4.41 5.38 3.70
C ALA A 82 4.75 6.21 4.96
N PRO A 83 3.88 7.15 5.36
CA PRO A 83 4.03 7.92 6.59
C PRO A 83 3.68 7.05 7.81
N GLN A 84 3.87 7.59 9.01
CA GLN A 84 3.40 6.97 10.25
C GLN A 84 1.91 7.29 10.46
N ASP A 85 1.09 6.83 9.53
CA ASP A 85 -0.35 7.03 9.51
C ASP A 85 -1.10 6.27 10.61
N TRP A 86 -2.39 6.60 10.75
CA TRP A 86 -3.26 6.04 11.78
C TRP A 86 -4.50 5.45 11.13
N MET A 87 -4.55 4.12 11.06
CA MET A 87 -5.67 3.41 10.44
C MET A 87 -6.92 3.37 11.31
N CYS A 88 -8.06 3.55 10.66
CA CYS A 88 -9.38 3.73 11.24
C CYS A 88 -10.18 2.43 11.40
N GLU A 89 -9.57 1.24 11.33
CA GLU A 89 -10.33 0.02 11.63
C GLU A 89 -10.83 0.03 13.08
N GLN A 90 -12.07 -0.41 13.30
CA GLN A 90 -12.74 -0.38 14.61
C GLN A 90 -11.87 -0.94 15.76
N ARG A 91 -11.13 -2.02 15.51
CA ARG A 91 -10.22 -2.61 16.51
C ARG A 91 -9.02 -1.72 16.86
N ILE A 92 -8.52 -0.93 15.91
CA ILE A 92 -7.42 0.02 16.13
C ILE A 92 -7.95 1.27 16.83
N LEU A 93 -9.13 1.76 16.45
CA LEU A 93 -9.83 2.82 17.19
C LEU A 93 -10.04 2.41 18.66
N LYS A 94 -10.55 1.20 18.92
CA LYS A 94 -10.67 0.64 20.27
C LYS A 94 -9.32 0.54 20.99
N ARG A 95 -8.26 0.11 20.30
CA ARG A 95 -6.92 -0.05 20.88
C ARG A 95 -6.26 1.28 21.25
N THR A 96 -6.48 2.30 20.43
CA THR A 96 -5.90 3.64 20.62
C THR A 96 -6.77 4.52 21.54
N GLY A 97 -8.07 4.23 21.66
CA GLY A 97 -9.04 5.06 22.38
C GLY A 97 -9.41 6.36 21.63
N LEU A 98 -9.08 6.46 20.34
CA LEU A 98 -9.23 7.68 19.55
C LEU A 98 -10.35 7.56 18.50
N THR A 99 -10.81 8.70 18.01
CA THR A 99 -11.81 8.79 16.95
C THR A 99 -11.16 8.76 15.57
N VAL A 100 -11.96 8.45 14.54
CA VAL A 100 -11.54 8.57 13.12
C VAL A 100 -10.97 9.96 12.83
N ARG A 101 -11.63 11.02 13.32
CA ARG A 101 -11.19 12.41 13.12
C ARG A 101 -9.81 12.66 13.72
N GLU A 102 -9.52 12.09 14.89
CA GLU A 102 -8.22 12.24 15.52
C GLU A 102 -7.13 11.45 14.77
N HIS A 103 -7.44 10.25 14.29
CA HIS A 103 -6.53 9.49 13.42
C HIS A 103 -6.19 10.24 12.14
N GLN A 104 -7.18 10.88 11.49
CA GLN A 104 -6.96 11.72 10.32
C GLN A 104 -6.03 12.90 10.62
N ARG A 105 -6.30 13.66 11.69
CA ARG A 105 -5.44 14.79 12.09
C ARG A 105 -4.00 14.35 12.36
N ARG A 106 -3.81 13.23 13.06
CA ARG A 106 -2.48 12.69 13.34
C ARG A 106 -1.76 12.23 12.08
N THR A 107 -2.47 11.60 11.15
CA THR A 107 -1.93 11.17 9.86
C THR A 107 -1.45 12.36 9.04
N VAL A 108 -2.29 13.38 8.86
CA VAL A 108 -1.94 14.58 8.08
C VAL A 108 -0.79 15.34 8.74
N ARG A 109 -0.87 15.58 10.07
CA ARG A 109 0.22 16.23 10.81
C ARG A 109 1.53 15.47 10.71
N ASN A 110 1.47 14.13 10.74
CA ASN A 110 2.66 13.31 10.59
C ASN A 110 3.30 13.51 9.21
N LEU A 111 2.52 13.46 8.12
CA LEU A 111 3.08 13.71 6.78
C LEU A 111 3.73 15.09 6.67
N VAL A 112 3.04 16.14 7.15
CA VAL A 112 3.59 17.51 7.17
C VAL A 112 4.94 17.51 7.90
N ARG A 113 4.99 16.90 9.09
CA ARG A 113 6.21 16.83 9.89
C ARG A 113 7.34 16.04 9.20
N LEU A 114 7.02 14.93 8.54
CA LEU A 114 8.00 14.15 7.80
C LEU A 114 8.59 14.94 6.63
N ARG A 115 7.75 15.69 5.90
CA ARG A 115 8.18 16.56 4.79
C ARG A 115 8.98 17.77 5.26
N GLU A 116 8.67 18.34 6.42
CA GLU A 116 9.51 19.38 7.02
C GLU A 116 10.92 18.85 7.38
N LEU A 117 10.99 17.64 7.93
CA LEU A 117 12.25 17.04 8.39
C LEU A 117 13.11 16.46 7.27
N ALA A 118 12.49 16.02 6.19
CA ALA A 118 13.15 15.40 5.04
C ALA A 118 12.31 15.55 3.77
N PRO A 119 12.27 16.76 3.17
CA PRO A 119 11.50 17.02 1.95
C PRO A 119 12.03 16.27 0.73
N GLU A 120 13.29 15.80 0.76
CA GLU A 120 13.92 15.05 -0.31
C GLU A 120 13.46 13.58 -0.39
N LEU A 121 12.83 13.07 0.66
CA LEU A 121 12.36 11.68 0.71
C LEU A 121 10.95 11.54 0.09
N PRO A 122 10.66 10.41 -0.57
CA PRO A 122 9.43 10.24 -1.36
C PRO A 122 8.23 9.84 -0.46
N TRP A 123 7.82 10.74 0.43
CA TRP A 123 6.67 10.52 1.32
C TRP A 123 5.34 10.61 0.58
N VAL A 124 4.52 9.57 0.70
CA VAL A 124 3.20 9.50 0.06
C VAL A 124 2.11 9.93 1.06
N PRO A 125 1.23 10.89 0.73
CA PRO A 125 0.05 11.16 1.54
C PRO A 125 -0.86 9.94 1.58
N THR A 126 -1.39 9.64 2.76
CA THR A 126 -2.37 8.55 2.94
C THR A 126 -3.70 9.11 3.45
N LEU A 127 -4.77 8.88 2.70
CA LEU A 127 -6.13 9.15 3.13
C LEU A 127 -6.60 8.05 4.09
N GLN A 128 -7.20 8.47 5.20
CA GLN A 128 -7.72 7.60 6.25
C GLN A 128 -9.19 7.88 6.52
N GLY A 129 -9.98 6.84 6.80
CA GLY A 129 -11.42 6.99 7.06
C GLY A 129 -12.14 5.66 7.16
N TRP A 130 -13.45 5.70 7.47
CA TRP A 130 -14.31 4.52 7.46
C TRP A 130 -15.44 4.65 6.43
N THR A 131 -16.06 5.82 6.30
CA THR A 131 -17.09 6.09 5.29
C THR A 131 -16.53 7.00 4.20
N LEU A 132 -17.17 7.09 3.03
CA LEU A 132 -16.74 8.01 1.97
C LEU A 132 -16.54 9.44 2.49
N SER A 133 -17.49 9.95 3.28
CA SER A 133 -17.41 11.30 3.85
C SER A 133 -16.27 11.47 4.86
N ASP A 134 -15.79 10.39 5.49
CA ASP A 134 -14.55 10.46 6.27
C ASP A 134 -13.35 10.66 5.35
N TYR A 135 -13.24 9.93 4.23
CA TYR A 135 -12.12 10.13 3.29
C TYR A 135 -12.13 11.51 2.67
N GLU A 136 -13.31 12.04 2.29
CA GLU A 136 -13.45 13.41 1.80
C GLU A 136 -12.95 14.42 2.83
N ARG A 137 -13.38 14.28 4.09
CA ARG A 137 -12.89 15.12 5.18
C ARG A 137 -11.38 15.02 5.39
N CYS A 138 -10.79 13.84 5.16
CA CYS A 138 -9.34 13.66 5.23
C CYS A 138 -8.63 14.39 4.09
N ALA A 139 -9.20 14.39 2.88
CA ALA A 139 -8.70 15.18 1.76
C ALA A 139 -8.74 16.68 2.08
N ASP A 140 -9.84 17.18 2.66
CA ASP A 140 -9.93 18.58 3.09
C ASP A 140 -8.89 18.93 4.17
N LEU A 141 -8.45 17.96 4.99
CA LEU A 141 -7.38 18.20 5.97
C LEU A 141 -6.01 18.37 5.30
N TYR A 142 -5.74 17.62 4.23
CA TYR A 142 -4.53 17.82 3.42
C TYR A 142 -4.56 19.18 2.72
N GLU A 143 -5.69 19.54 2.10
CA GLU A 143 -5.86 20.83 1.44
C GLU A 143 -5.64 22.00 2.41
N ARG A 144 -6.26 21.95 3.61
CA ARG A 144 -6.03 22.95 4.67
C ARG A 144 -4.59 23.00 5.18
N ALA A 145 -3.83 21.93 5.03
CA ALA A 145 -2.41 21.88 5.35
C ALA A 145 -1.52 22.35 4.18
N GLY A 146 -2.12 22.84 3.08
CA GLY A 146 -1.41 23.31 1.89
C GLY A 146 -0.92 22.18 0.99
N ILE A 147 -1.50 20.98 1.10
CA ILE A 147 -1.14 19.81 0.29
C ILE A 147 -2.23 19.55 -0.73
N ASP A 148 -1.93 19.85 -1.99
CA ASP A 148 -2.78 19.50 -3.14
C ASP A 148 -2.55 18.03 -3.52
N LEU A 149 -3.52 17.18 -3.19
CA LEU A 149 -3.47 15.75 -3.51
C LEU A 149 -3.48 15.46 -5.02
N GLY A 150 -4.01 16.35 -5.86
CA GLY A 150 -4.01 16.19 -7.31
C GLY A 150 -2.62 16.38 -7.93
N ALA A 151 -1.75 17.16 -7.28
CA ALA A 151 -0.36 17.36 -7.68
C ALA A 151 0.57 16.24 -7.19
N GLU A 152 0.08 15.32 -6.35
CA GLU A 152 0.89 14.25 -5.77
C GLU A 152 1.10 13.11 -6.78
N PRO A 153 2.33 12.57 -6.88
CA PRO A 153 2.60 11.46 -7.80
C PRO A 153 1.85 10.18 -7.42
N LEU A 154 1.50 10.04 -6.13
CA LEU A 154 0.76 8.90 -5.61
C LEU A 154 0.06 9.30 -4.30
N VAL A 155 -1.16 8.81 -4.09
CA VAL A 155 -1.96 8.98 -2.86
C VAL A 155 -2.37 7.61 -2.34
N GLY A 156 -1.97 7.29 -1.12
CA GLY A 156 -2.33 6.05 -0.44
C GLY A 156 -3.77 6.08 0.08
N ILE A 157 -4.46 4.94 0.01
CA ILE A 157 -5.78 4.73 0.63
C ILE A 157 -5.62 3.69 1.75
N GLY A 158 -5.69 4.15 3.01
CA GLY A 158 -5.57 3.31 4.20
C GLY A 158 -6.90 2.65 4.61
N THR A 159 -6.92 1.87 5.70
CA THR A 159 -8.14 1.28 6.30
C THR A 159 -9.00 0.37 5.39
N VAL A 160 -8.47 -0.07 4.25
CA VAL A 160 -9.21 -0.86 3.25
C VAL A 160 -8.95 -2.37 3.33
N CYS A 161 -7.77 -2.80 3.79
CA CYS A 161 -7.30 -4.19 3.73
C CYS A 161 -8.31 -5.25 4.22
N ARG A 162 -9.01 -5.01 5.34
CA ARG A 162 -9.98 -5.96 5.91
C ARG A 162 -11.41 -5.84 5.39
N ARG A 163 -11.70 -4.80 4.61
CA ARG A 163 -13.02 -4.51 4.06
C ARG A 163 -12.99 -4.32 2.54
N GLN A 164 -11.88 -4.70 1.92
CA GLN A 164 -11.60 -4.59 0.48
C GLN A 164 -12.69 -5.13 -0.44
N SER A 165 -13.52 -6.07 0.02
CA SER A 165 -14.61 -6.67 -0.75
C SER A 165 -15.96 -6.03 -0.45
N SER A 166 -16.02 -4.92 0.29
CA SER A 166 -17.28 -4.20 0.53
C SER A 166 -17.55 -3.20 -0.59
N ALA A 167 -18.82 -3.01 -0.95
CA ALA A 167 -19.25 -1.98 -1.90
C ALA A 167 -18.79 -0.57 -1.47
N ASP A 168 -18.65 -0.31 -0.17
CA ASP A 168 -18.11 0.95 0.34
C ASP A 168 -16.67 1.23 -0.12
N VAL A 169 -15.79 0.23 -0.14
CA VAL A 169 -14.40 0.43 -0.54
C VAL A 169 -14.33 0.70 -2.03
N GLU A 170 -15.10 -0.04 -2.82
CA GLU A 170 -15.23 0.23 -4.25
C GLU A 170 -15.70 1.66 -4.51
N ARG A 171 -16.74 2.12 -3.81
CA ARG A 171 -17.24 3.49 -3.91
C ARG A 171 -16.18 4.53 -3.53
N ILE A 172 -15.39 4.27 -2.48
CA ILE A 172 -14.28 5.15 -2.08
C ILE A 172 -13.22 5.21 -3.19
N MET A 173 -12.73 4.07 -3.67
CA MET A 173 -11.70 4.04 -4.71
C MET A 173 -12.16 4.77 -5.97
N ARG A 174 -13.38 4.49 -6.45
CA ARG A 174 -13.93 5.15 -7.64
C ARG A 174 -14.11 6.65 -7.44
N ALA A 175 -14.61 7.08 -6.29
CA ALA A 175 -14.84 8.51 -6.02
C ALA A 175 -13.53 9.33 -6.07
N PHE A 176 -12.42 8.78 -5.58
CA PHE A 176 -11.12 9.46 -5.65
C PHE A 176 -10.42 9.28 -7.00
N ALA A 177 -10.67 8.18 -7.72
CA ALA A 177 -10.19 8.03 -9.09
C ALA A 177 -10.89 9.02 -10.05
N THR A 178 -12.16 9.35 -9.83
CA THR A 178 -12.88 10.40 -10.59
C THR A 178 -12.29 11.80 -10.34
N ARG A 179 -11.53 11.99 -9.26
CA ARG A 179 -10.75 13.22 -9.01
C ARG A 179 -9.34 13.14 -9.63
N GLU A 180 -9.12 12.17 -10.51
CA GLU A 180 -7.86 11.94 -11.23
C GLU A 180 -6.64 11.69 -10.32
N LEU A 181 -6.88 11.23 -9.09
CA LEU A 181 -5.79 10.92 -8.16
C LEU A 181 -5.09 9.61 -8.54
N ASN A 182 -3.77 9.61 -8.44
CA ASN A 182 -2.98 8.39 -8.60
C ASN A 182 -3.04 7.53 -7.33
N LEU A 183 -3.96 6.56 -7.29
CA LEU A 183 -4.22 5.82 -6.05
C LEU A 183 -3.30 4.61 -5.81
N HIS A 184 -2.86 4.46 -4.56
CA HIS A 184 -2.29 3.23 -4.02
C HIS A 184 -3.23 2.55 -3.02
N GLY A 185 -3.68 1.34 -3.33
CA GLY A 185 -4.48 0.53 -2.40
C GLY A 185 -3.62 -0.34 -1.48
N PHE A 186 -3.59 -0.02 -0.18
CA PHE A 186 -2.80 -0.79 0.80
C PHE A 186 -3.42 -2.16 1.13
N GLY A 187 -2.66 -3.22 0.91
CA GLY A 187 -3.00 -4.59 1.31
C GLY A 187 -4.20 -5.21 0.60
N ILE A 188 -4.50 -4.79 -0.64
CA ILE A 188 -5.64 -5.30 -1.43
C ILE A 188 -5.28 -6.65 -2.07
N LYS A 189 -6.10 -7.66 -1.78
CA LYS A 189 -6.07 -9.01 -2.34
C LYS A 189 -6.87 -9.07 -3.65
N ILE A 190 -6.69 -10.16 -4.38
CA ILE A 190 -7.32 -10.40 -5.69
C ILE A 190 -8.84 -10.17 -5.71
N THR A 191 -9.57 -10.49 -4.64
CA THR A 191 -11.03 -10.31 -4.57
C THR A 191 -11.48 -8.85 -4.50
N GLY A 192 -10.64 -7.96 -3.96
CA GLY A 192 -10.87 -6.52 -4.04
C GLY A 192 -10.45 -5.98 -5.40
N LEU A 193 -9.27 -6.39 -5.88
CA LEU A 193 -8.75 -5.96 -7.17
C LEU A 193 -9.67 -6.29 -8.35
N SER A 194 -10.34 -7.44 -8.34
CA SER A 194 -11.29 -7.81 -9.40
C SER A 194 -12.49 -6.87 -9.52
N ARG A 195 -12.68 -5.94 -8.58
CA ARG A 195 -13.80 -5.00 -8.57
C ARG A 195 -13.44 -3.57 -8.94
N TYR A 196 -12.19 -3.14 -8.71
CA TYR A 196 -11.80 -1.73 -8.83
C TYR A 196 -10.31 -1.54 -9.12
N ALA A 197 -9.62 -2.53 -9.69
CA ALA A 197 -8.21 -2.38 -10.06
C ALA A 197 -7.98 -1.27 -11.08
N GLU A 198 -8.97 -0.97 -11.92
CA GLU A 198 -8.97 0.15 -12.87
C GLU A 198 -9.00 1.52 -12.21
N ALA A 199 -9.48 1.61 -10.97
CA ALA A 199 -9.46 2.84 -10.17
C ALA A 199 -8.12 3.06 -9.44
N LEU A 200 -7.13 2.16 -9.61
CA LEU A 200 -5.86 2.18 -8.89
C LEU A 200 -4.67 2.31 -9.85
N SER A 201 -3.75 3.22 -9.52
CA SER A 201 -2.43 3.29 -10.17
C SER A 201 -1.53 2.17 -9.66
N SER A 202 -1.61 1.85 -8.36
CA SER A 202 -0.93 0.70 -7.77
C SER A 202 -1.63 0.07 -6.56
N SER A 203 -1.18 -1.10 -6.15
CA SER A 203 -1.56 -1.74 -4.88
C SER A 203 -0.47 -2.70 -4.42
N ASP A 204 -0.57 -3.14 -3.16
CA ASP A 204 0.30 -4.19 -2.61
C ASP A 204 -0.52 -5.31 -1.97
N SER A 205 0.10 -6.48 -1.80
CA SER A 205 -0.37 -7.46 -0.82
C SER A 205 0.69 -8.47 -0.44
N MET A 206 0.68 -8.87 0.84
CA MET A 206 1.45 -9.99 1.39
C MET A 206 0.57 -11.23 1.65
N SER A 207 -0.64 -11.28 1.05
CA SER A 207 -1.60 -12.36 1.33
C SER A 207 -1.12 -13.75 0.91
N TRP A 208 -0.14 -13.85 0.00
CA TRP A 208 0.55 -15.10 -0.33
C TRP A 208 1.16 -15.76 0.91
N SER A 209 1.77 -15.00 1.83
CA SER A 209 2.42 -15.57 3.01
C SER A 209 1.39 -16.13 3.99
N MET A 210 0.25 -15.44 4.12
CA MET A 210 -0.89 -15.93 4.91
C MET A 210 -1.46 -17.22 4.33
N ARG A 211 -1.68 -17.29 3.02
CA ARG A 211 -2.09 -18.53 2.33
C ARG A 211 -1.05 -19.64 2.54
N GLY A 212 0.23 -19.29 2.40
CA GLY A 212 1.35 -20.23 2.50
C GLY A 212 1.46 -20.90 3.87
N ARG A 213 0.89 -20.34 4.95
CA ARG A 213 0.84 -21.01 6.27
C ARG A 213 0.07 -22.33 6.24
N TYR A 214 -0.83 -22.51 5.28
CA TYR A 214 -1.69 -23.68 5.13
C TYR A 214 -1.27 -24.56 3.96
N VAL A 215 -0.17 -24.23 3.27
CA VAL A 215 0.37 -25.02 2.16
C VAL A 215 1.64 -25.72 2.64
N PRO A 216 1.74 -27.06 2.51
CA PRO A 216 2.97 -27.79 2.84
C PRO A 216 4.16 -27.24 2.07
N GLY A 217 5.32 -27.15 2.74
CA GLY A 217 6.53 -26.64 2.10
C GLY A 217 7.03 -27.54 0.96
N CYS A 218 7.48 -26.92 -0.13
CA CYS A 218 8.00 -27.58 -1.33
C CYS A 218 9.39 -28.19 -1.15
N GLY A 219 9.97 -28.16 0.04
CA GLY A 219 11.27 -28.75 0.33
C GLY A 219 11.62 -28.72 1.82
N PRO A 220 12.75 -29.31 2.22
CA PRO A 220 13.11 -29.51 3.62
C PRO A 220 13.44 -28.20 4.37
N SER A 221 13.64 -27.09 3.67
CA SER A 221 14.06 -25.81 4.27
C SER A 221 12.94 -25.08 5.02
N HIS A 222 11.68 -25.47 4.82
CA HIS A 222 10.54 -24.83 5.50
C HIS A 222 9.35 -25.78 5.59
N ARG A 223 8.66 -25.77 6.73
CA ARG A 223 7.46 -26.60 6.96
C ARG A 223 6.27 -26.17 6.11
N THR A 224 6.14 -24.87 5.84
CA THR A 224 5.02 -24.28 5.11
C THR A 224 5.50 -23.20 4.13
N GLU A 225 4.75 -22.97 3.07
CA GLU A 225 5.09 -22.00 2.02
C GLU A 225 5.05 -20.53 2.47
N SER A 226 4.73 -20.26 3.73
CA SER A 226 4.64 -18.90 4.30
C SER A 226 5.93 -18.07 4.20
N ASN A 227 7.07 -18.72 3.95
CA ASN A 227 8.39 -18.10 3.78
C ASN A 227 9.06 -18.46 2.44
N CYS A 228 8.33 -19.01 1.49
CA CYS A 228 8.91 -19.52 0.25
C CYS A 228 8.88 -18.51 -0.89
N LEU A 229 10.06 -18.21 -1.44
CA LEU A 229 10.19 -17.30 -2.57
C LEU A 229 9.50 -17.85 -3.83
N ARG A 230 9.66 -19.15 -4.13
CA ARG A 230 9.03 -19.77 -5.31
C ARG A 230 7.51 -19.65 -5.26
N PHE A 231 6.93 -19.88 -4.09
CA PHE A 231 5.49 -19.76 -3.88
C PHE A 231 5.03 -18.31 -4.00
N ALA A 232 5.76 -17.35 -3.41
CA ALA A 232 5.46 -15.92 -3.53
C ALA A 232 5.48 -15.45 -4.99
N LEU A 233 6.50 -15.85 -5.76
CA LEU A 233 6.63 -15.48 -7.18
C LEU A 233 5.57 -16.14 -8.06
N SER A 234 5.23 -17.41 -7.79
CA SER A 234 4.13 -18.09 -8.49
C SER A 234 2.80 -17.37 -8.24
N TRP A 235 2.53 -17.02 -6.98
CA TRP A 235 1.35 -16.24 -6.61
C TRP A 235 1.34 -14.86 -7.27
N TYR A 236 2.46 -14.16 -7.30
CA TYR A 236 2.58 -12.86 -7.97
C TYR A 236 2.21 -12.94 -9.46
N ARG A 237 2.73 -13.95 -10.18
CA ARG A 237 2.40 -14.17 -11.60
C ARG A 237 0.91 -14.41 -11.80
N GLN A 238 0.27 -15.19 -10.92
CA GLN A 238 -1.18 -15.39 -10.97
C GLN A 238 -1.95 -14.07 -10.83
N ILE A 239 -1.58 -13.22 -9.86
CA ILE A 239 -2.17 -11.88 -9.70
C ILE A 239 -2.01 -11.07 -11.00
N ARG A 240 -0.80 -11.03 -11.57
CA ARG A 240 -0.54 -10.28 -12.81
C ARG A 240 -1.35 -10.79 -13.99
N THR A 241 -1.48 -12.11 -14.16
CA THR A 241 -2.33 -12.70 -15.19
C THR A 241 -3.78 -12.30 -15.00
N THR A 242 -4.33 -12.43 -13.78
CA THR A 242 -5.73 -12.03 -13.52
C THR A 242 -5.98 -10.56 -13.80
N LEU A 243 -5.05 -9.67 -13.40
CA LEU A 243 -5.17 -8.25 -13.67
C LEU A 243 -5.04 -7.92 -15.17
N GLY A 244 -4.19 -8.63 -15.91
CA GLY A 244 -4.05 -8.49 -17.36
C GLY A 244 -5.28 -8.98 -18.13
N SER A 245 -5.85 -10.11 -17.72
CA SER A 245 -7.08 -10.65 -18.32
C SER A 245 -8.32 -9.80 -18.02
N ALA A 246 -8.38 -9.17 -16.84
CA ALA A 246 -9.47 -8.24 -16.50
C ALA A 246 -9.45 -6.97 -17.39
N GLY A 247 -8.27 -6.50 -17.82
CA GLY A 247 -8.15 -5.40 -18.77
C GLY A 247 -8.61 -5.75 -20.18
N LEU A 248 -8.31 -6.96 -20.66
CA LEU A 248 -8.75 -7.45 -21.98
C LEU A 248 -10.26 -7.71 -22.07
N SER A 249 -10.96 -7.79 -20.94
CA SER A 249 -12.41 -8.00 -20.89
C SER A 249 -13.20 -6.69 -21.01
N ALA A 250 -12.57 -5.54 -20.78
CA ALA A 250 -13.20 -4.22 -20.86
C ALA A 250 -13.13 -3.59 -22.27
N ASP A 251 -12.19 -4.03 -23.11
CA ASP A 251 -11.93 -3.44 -24.44
C ASP A 251 -12.71 -4.06 -25.60
N ASN A 252 -13.71 -4.93 -25.33
CA ASN A 252 -14.44 -5.65 -26.37
C ASN A 252 -15.96 -5.48 -26.30
N VAL A 253 -16.45 -4.23 -26.28
CA VAL A 253 -17.76 -3.89 -26.85
C VAL A 253 -17.70 -2.47 -27.43
N SER A 254 -17.29 -2.35 -28.70
CA SER A 254 -17.74 -1.24 -29.55
C SER A 254 -18.88 -1.74 -30.42
N PRO A 255 -20.10 -1.17 -30.32
CA PRO A 255 -21.15 -1.47 -31.27
C PRO A 255 -20.77 -0.82 -32.61
N GLN A 256 -20.50 -1.64 -33.62
CA GLN A 256 -20.47 -1.16 -34.99
C GLN A 256 -21.86 -0.64 -35.35
N VAL A 257 -22.04 0.67 -35.30
CA VAL A 257 -23.13 1.36 -35.98
C VAL A 257 -22.76 1.38 -37.47
N SER A 258 -23.28 0.41 -38.23
CA SER A 258 -23.24 0.50 -39.69
C SER A 258 -24.26 1.54 -40.14
N ARG A 259 -23.74 2.72 -40.52
CA ARG A 259 -24.43 3.57 -41.49
C ARG A 259 -24.09 3.03 -42.88
N ARG A 260 -25.11 2.65 -43.65
CA ARG A 260 -25.19 2.97 -45.09
C ARG A 260 -26.63 2.85 -45.58
N ALA A 261 -27.04 3.92 -46.24
CA ALA A 261 -28.29 4.11 -46.94
C ALA A 261 -28.26 3.41 -48.30
N ALA A 262 -29.40 2.80 -48.66
CA ALA A 262 -30.11 2.86 -49.94
C ALA A 262 -31.27 1.86 -49.87
#